data_AF-A0A3A8NHF0-F1
#
_entry.id   AF-A0A3A8NHF0-F1
#
_cell.length_a   1.000
_cell.length_b   1.000
_cell.length_c   1.000
_cell.angle_alpha   90.00
_cell.angle_beta   90.00
_cell.angle_gamma   90.00
#
_symmetry.space_group_name_H-M   'P 1'
#
loop_
_entity.id
_entity.type
_entity.pdbx_description
1 polymer ?
#
loop_
_entity_poly.entity_id
_entity_poly.type
_entity_poly.pdbx_seq_one_letter_code
_entity_poly.pdbx_strand_id
1 'polypeptide(L)' 'MSAEAFEALQQTLLRLAERSRNQDSSVGPARHCVEGHDLELLYERDPRASTLTLLAVNRVR' A
#
# COMPACT_ATOMS: atom_id res chain seq x y z
N MET A 1 -13.19 0.24 11.40
CA MET A 1 -11.73 0.39 11.48
C MET A 1 -11.43 1.22 12.72
N SER A 2 -10.46 0.83 13.55
CA SER A 2 -10.06 1.63 14.72
C SER A 2 -9.20 2.83 14.30
N ALA A 3 -9.04 3.81 15.18
CA ALA A 3 -8.13 4.94 14.93
C ALA A 3 -6.69 4.47 14.73
N GLU A 4 -6.23 3.51 15.55
CA GLU A 4 -4.91 2.89 15.43
C GLU A 4 -4.70 2.22 14.06
N ALA A 5 -5.69 1.44 13.60
CA ALA A 5 -5.62 0.79 12.28
C ALA A 5 -5.58 1.81 11.13
N PHE A 6 -6.27 2.95 11.29
CA PHE A 6 -6.22 4.04 10.32
C PHE A 6 -4.85 4.73 10.29
N GLU A 7 -4.26 4.98 11.46
CA GLU A 7 -2.91 5.54 11.55
C GLU A 7 -1.87 4.60 10.93
N ALA A 8 -1.94 3.30 11.26
CA ALA A 8 -1.06 2.30 10.67
C ALA A 8 -1.22 2.20 9.15
N LEU A 9 -2.44 2.32 8.64
CA LEU A 9 -2.72 2.41 7.21
C LEU A 9 -2.04 3.64 6.58
N GLN A 10 -2.19 4.83 7.17
CA GLN A 10 -1.55 6.05 6.67
C GLN A 10 -0.02 5.91 6.62
N GLN A 11 0.59 5.43 7.71
CA GLN A 11 2.04 5.21 7.78
C GLN A 11 2.52 4.19 6.74
N THR A 12 1.71 3.17 6.48
CA THR A 12 2.02 2.17 5.45
C THR A 12 1.97 2.75 4.05
N LEU A 13 0.95 3.55 3.73
CA LEU A 13 0.84 4.23 2.43
C LEU A 13 2.02 5.20 2.19
N LEU A 14 2.44 5.96 3.21
CA LEU A 14 3.60 6.84 3.12
C LEU A 14 4.89 6.06 2.82
N ARG A 15 5.14 4.95 3.53
CA ARG A 15 6.31 4.09 3.28
C ARG A 15 6.28 3.47 1.88
N LEU A 16 5.10 3.09 1.38
CA LEU A 16 4.95 2.54 0.04
C LEU A 16 5.23 3.57 -1.04
N ALA A 17 4.77 4.81 -0.86
CA ALA A 17 5.03 5.93 -1.77
C ALA A 17 6.53 6.33 -1.79
N GLU A 18 7.22 6.27 -0.65
CA GLU A 18 8.68 6.47 -0.60
C GLU A 18 9.41 5.37 -1.38
N ARG A 19 9.03 4.11 -1.15
CA ARG A 19 9.64 2.96 -1.82
C ARG A 19 9.39 2.95 -3.32
N SER A 20 8.23 3.41 -3.80
CA SER A 20 7.92 3.43 -5.24
C SER A 20 8.81 4.40 -6.02
N ARG A 21 9.43 5.40 -5.37
CA ARG A 21 10.41 6.28 -6.02
C ARG A 21 11.75 5.60 -6.30
N ASN A 22 12.07 4.54 -5.57
CA ASN A 22 13.40 3.94 -5.52
C ASN A 22 13.45 2.50 -6.07
N GLN A 23 12.36 1.95 -6.61
CA GLN A 23 12.28 0.57 -7.09
C GLN A 23 11.84 0.50 -8.54
N ASP A 24 12.56 -0.28 -9.35
CA ASP A 24 12.15 -0.64 -10.71
C ASP A 24 10.85 -1.45 -10.70
N SER A 25 10.03 -1.20 -11.72
CA SER A 25 8.64 -1.63 -11.82
C SER A 25 8.45 -3.14 -11.64
N SER A 26 7.63 -3.52 -10.66
CA SER A 26 6.89 -4.78 -10.73
C SER A 26 5.75 -4.61 -11.74
N VAL A 27 5.67 -5.49 -12.74
CA VAL A 27 4.55 -5.50 -13.69
C VAL A 27 3.31 -6.06 -13.00
N GLY A 28 2.28 -5.22 -12.83
CA GLY A 28 0.95 -5.59 -12.34
C GLY A 28 0.66 -5.25 -10.87
N PRO A 29 -0.55 -5.62 -10.38
CA PRO A 29 -0.99 -5.33 -9.02
C PRO A 29 -0.09 -5.98 -7.96
N ALA A 30 0.30 -5.19 -6.97
CA ALA A 30 1.04 -5.63 -5.80
C ALA A 30 0.14 -5.64 -4.55
N ARG A 31 0.48 -6.53 -3.61
CA ARG A 31 -0.20 -6.67 -2.32
C ARG A 31 0.72 -6.30 -1.17
N HIS A 32 0.18 -5.71 -0.11
CA HIS A 32 0.92 -5.41 1.11
C HIS A 32 0.03 -5.48 2.34
N CYS A 33 0.46 -6.24 3.35
CA CYS A 33 -0.27 -6.35 4.61
C CYS A 33 0.10 -5.20 5.56
N VAL A 34 -0.90 -4.62 6.22
CA VAL A 34 -0.68 -3.69 7.33
C VAL A 34 -0.45 -4.52 8.59
N GLU A 35 0.80 -4.55 9.06
CA GLU A 35 1.22 -5.35 10.22
C GLU A 35 0.33 -5.07 11.44
N GLY A 36 -0.16 -6.12 12.09
CA GLY A 36 -0.94 -6.03 13.32
C GLY A 36 -2.40 -5.57 13.17
N HIS A 37 -2.90 -5.36 11.95
CA HIS A 37 -4.23 -4.76 11.74
C HIS A 37 -5.18 -5.54 10.82
N ASP A 38 -4.85 -6.76 10.40
CA ASP A 38 -5.71 -7.60 9.55
C ASP A 38 -6.18 -6.89 8.26
N LEU A 39 -5.32 -6.03 7.70
CA LEU A 39 -5.58 -5.30 6.46
C LEU A 39 -4.58 -5.70 5.39
N GLU A 40 -5.08 -5.88 4.16
CA GLU A 40 -4.29 -6.05 2.95
C GLU A 40 -4.60 -4.91 1.98
N LEU A 41 -3.54 -4.30 1.44
CA LEU A 41 -3.60 -3.28 0.41
C LEU A 41 -3.34 -3.93 -0.93
N LEU A 42 -4.23 -3.71 -1.90
CA LEU A 42 -3.97 -3.98 -3.31
C LEU A 42 -3.69 -2.66 -3.99
N TYR A 43 -2.56 -2.55 -4.68
CA TYR A 43 -2.18 -1.32 -5.37
C TYR A 43 -1.42 -1.60 -6.66
N GLU A 44 -1.48 -0.65 -7.58
CA GLU A 44 -0.63 -0.61 -8.77
C GLU A 44 0.36 0.53 -8.67
N ARG A 45 1.56 0.30 -9.20
CA ARG A 45 2.58 1.33 -9.31
C ARG A 45 2.60 1.82 -10.75
N ASP A 46 2.47 3.14 -10.93
CA ASP A 46 2.82 3.78 -12.18
C ASP A 46 4.26 4.32 -12.07
N PRO A 47 5.23 3.63 -12.70
CA PRO A 47 6.63 4.08 -12.68
C PRO A 47 6.86 5.37 -13.46
N ARG A 48 6.02 5.67 -14.46
CA ARG A 48 6.17 6.90 -15.27
C ARG A 48 5.73 8.11 -14.48
N ALA A 49 4.65 7.97 -13.71
CA ALA A 49 4.12 9.03 -12.87
C ALA A 49 4.70 9.02 -11.44
N SER A 50 5.58 8.08 -11.09
CA SER A 50 6.06 7.85 -9.71
C SER A 50 4.92 7.81 -8.69
N THR A 51 3.76 7.28 -9.13
CA THR A 51 2.51 7.32 -8.38
C THR A 51 2.11 5.91 -7.99
N LEU A 52 1.47 5.77 -6.83
CA LEU A 52 0.87 4.53 -6.35
C LEU A 52 -0.64 4.71 -6.33
N THR A 53 -1.34 3.85 -7.08
CA THR A 53 -2.80 3.81 -7.11
C THR A 53 -3.28 2.71 -6.21
N LEU A 54 -3.96 3.08 -5.12
CA LEU A 54 -4.61 2.12 -4.24
C LEU A 54 -5.88 1.60 -4.93
N LEU A 55 -5.93 0.29 -5.18
CA LEU A 55 -7.06 -0.36 -5.86
C LEU A 55 -8.09 -0.89 -4.86
N ALA A 56 -7.63 -1.44 -3.73
CA ALA A 56 -8.50 -1.95 -2.68
C ALA A 56 -7.82 -1.98 -1.31
N VAL A 57 -8.64 -1.93 -0.26
CA VAL A 57 -8.26 -2.24 1.12
C VAL A 57 -9.17 -3.38 1.59
N ASN A 58 -8.59 -4.56 1.75
CA ASN A 58 -9.30 -5.75 2.16
C ASN A 58 -9.02 -6.07 3.62
N ARG A 59 -9.99 -6.70 4.28
CA ARG A 59 -9.79 -7.26 5.62
C ARG A 59 -9.41 -8.74 5.46
N VAL A 60 -8.25 -9.12 5.96
CA VAL A 60 -7.72 -10.49 5.92
C VAL A 60 -7.87 -11.10 7.32
N ARG A 61 -8.74 -12.11 7.44
CA ARG A 61 -9.01 -12.84 8.69
C ARG A 61 -8.13 -14.06 8.80
#